data_AF-A0A6A4FAX5-F1
#
_entry.id   AF-A0A6A4FAX5-F1
#
_cell.length_a   1.000
_cell.length_b   1.000
_cell.length_c   1.000
_cell.angle_alpha   90.00
_cell.angle_beta   90.00
_cell.angle_gamma   90.00
#
_symmetry.space_group_name_H-M   'P 1'
#
loop_
_entity.id
_entity.type
_entity.pdbx_description
1 polymer ?
#
loop_
_entity_poly.entity_id
_entity_poly.type
_entity_poly.pdbx_seq_one_letter_code
_entity_poly.pdbx_strand_id
1 'polypeptide(L)'
;MADVADVRHEISLVLQERALQELAAPLAVLRRRVYDEFKRKRSSFATLNGILRTRGVTIIKNLIIVSNRRLESRDVTCDFELALINAVINQFPRANVVDCLFHWKQALHRKMLDLGISREKIFYVMKPGKLDVLTIIPADEVLDKGLRYVRSIIDDSGAKTKWNTFWKHFVRQWTKRYDMSLWNVSQMRRNNVSMVNRTNNPLEKYNRDFAALLGAPHPGLLTFTGAAKAEAATYVTLLGDIKHGRQNLPVHARSVEVEVPEEYTAFQ
;
A
#
# COMPACT_ATOMS: atom_id res chain seq x y z
N MET A 1 16.44 19.65 47.74
CA MET A 1 17.06 18.31 47.81
C MET A 1 16.15 17.35 47.05
N ALA A 2 16.73 16.77 45.99
CA ALA A 2 16.25 15.74 45.04
C ALA A 2 14.94 15.98 44.26
N ASP A 3 15.08 15.86 42.94
CA ASP A 3 14.22 16.24 41.83
C ASP A 3 13.20 15.14 41.46
N VAL A 4 11.93 15.52 41.21
CA VAL A 4 10.85 14.60 40.81
C VAL A 4 10.90 14.28 39.31
N ALA A 5 11.85 14.88 38.56
CA ALA A 5 12.19 14.48 37.19
C ALA A 5 12.88 13.10 37.10
N ASP A 6 13.40 12.56 38.21
CA ASP A 6 14.29 11.38 38.19
C ASP A 6 13.52 10.04 38.11
N VAL A 7 12.36 9.92 38.76
CA VAL A 7 11.59 8.65 38.78
C VAL A 7 10.88 8.37 37.44
N ARG A 8 10.59 9.41 36.64
CA ARG A 8 10.04 9.23 35.27
C ARG A 8 11.12 8.87 34.25
N HIS A 9 12.38 9.19 34.51
CA HIS A 9 13.50 8.78 33.68
C HIS A 9 13.85 7.30 33.92
N GLU A 10 13.81 6.83 35.17
CA GLU A 10 14.07 5.43 35.49
C GLU A 10 12.94 4.47 35.08
N ILE A 11 11.66 4.86 35.10
CA ILE A 11 10.59 4.00 34.56
C ILE A 11 10.68 3.87 33.03
N SER A 12 11.20 4.89 32.34
CA SER A 12 11.52 4.81 30.90
C SER A 12 12.66 3.84 30.63
N LEU A 13 13.64 3.73 31.55
CA LEU A 13 14.78 2.83 31.43
C LEU A 13 14.47 1.40 31.89
N VAL A 14 13.67 1.17 32.93
CA VAL A 14 13.32 -0.19 33.40
C VAL A 14 12.36 -0.91 32.44
N LEU A 15 11.49 -0.17 31.73
CA LEU A 15 10.68 -0.75 30.64
C LEU A 15 11.45 -0.87 29.31
N GLN A 16 12.54 -0.12 29.12
CA GLN A 16 13.50 -0.34 28.02
C GLN A 16 14.51 -1.48 28.33
N GLU A 17 14.90 -1.68 29.59
CA GLU A 17 15.80 -2.76 30.03
C GLU A 17 15.11 -4.12 30.13
N ARG A 18 13.83 -4.18 30.56
CA ARG A 18 13.05 -5.42 30.46
C ARG A 18 12.73 -5.80 29.01
N ALA A 19 12.68 -4.83 28.10
CA ALA A 19 12.61 -5.11 26.66
C ALA A 19 13.94 -5.68 26.12
N LEU A 20 15.07 -5.42 26.78
CA LEU A 20 16.40 -5.91 26.37
C LEU A 20 16.78 -7.28 26.97
N GLN A 21 16.22 -7.71 28.10
CA GLN A 21 16.52 -9.04 28.66
C GLN A 21 15.56 -10.17 28.25
N GLU A 22 14.40 -9.89 27.66
CA GLU A 22 13.50 -10.95 27.13
C GLU A 22 13.53 -11.12 25.61
N LEU A 23 14.44 -10.45 24.89
CA LEU A 23 14.66 -10.64 23.46
C LEU A 23 15.81 -11.61 23.17
N ALA A 24 15.69 -12.85 23.66
CA ALA A 24 16.44 -13.99 23.14
C ALA A 24 15.56 -14.90 22.25
N ALA A 25 14.49 -14.34 21.67
CA ALA A 25 13.62 -15.07 20.75
C ALA A 25 13.39 -14.24 19.47
N PRO A 26 13.54 -14.85 18.26
CA PRO A 26 13.27 -14.17 16.99
C PRO A 26 11.88 -13.51 16.97
N LEU A 27 11.75 -12.36 16.30
CA LEU A 27 10.51 -11.58 16.17
C LEU A 27 9.27 -12.42 15.77
N ALA A 28 9.46 -13.52 15.03
CA ALA A 28 8.40 -14.47 14.68
C ALA A 28 7.87 -15.26 15.89
N VAL A 29 8.73 -15.62 16.83
CA VAL A 29 8.41 -16.33 18.07
C VAL A 29 7.69 -15.39 19.05
N LEU A 30 8.14 -14.14 19.15
CA LEU A 30 7.46 -13.12 19.96
C LEU A 30 6.03 -12.84 19.45
N ARG A 31 5.87 -12.73 18.13
CA ARG A 31 4.56 -12.56 17.47
C ARG A 31 3.63 -13.77 17.67
N ARG A 32 4.18 -14.99 17.65
CA ARG A 32 3.40 -16.22 17.89
C ARG A 32 3.02 -16.39 19.35
N ARG A 33 3.91 -16.11 20.31
CA ARG A 33 3.58 -16.12 21.75
C ARG A 33 2.53 -15.08 22.13
N VAL A 34 2.62 -13.87 21.60
CA VAL A 34 1.59 -12.84 21.81
C VAL A 34 0.25 -13.28 21.21
N TYR A 35 0.26 -13.90 20.02
CA TYR A 35 -0.95 -14.46 19.39
C TYR A 35 -1.56 -15.63 20.19
N ASP A 36 -0.73 -16.54 20.71
CA ASP A 36 -1.15 -17.72 21.47
C ASP A 36 -1.64 -17.35 22.87
N GLU A 37 -1.00 -16.39 23.55
CA GLU A 37 -1.46 -15.85 24.84
C GLU A 37 -2.81 -15.14 24.69
N PHE A 38 -3.02 -14.44 23.56
CA PHE A 38 -4.28 -13.80 23.21
C PHE A 38 -5.40 -14.81 22.91
N LYS A 39 -5.05 -15.96 22.31
CA LYS A 39 -5.96 -17.07 22.04
C LYS A 39 -6.32 -17.85 23.32
N ARG A 40 -5.37 -17.99 24.26
CA ARG A 40 -5.55 -18.70 25.54
C ARG A 40 -6.39 -17.92 26.56
N LYS A 41 -6.38 -16.59 26.51
CA LYS A 41 -7.01 -15.71 27.51
C LYS A 41 -8.44 -15.23 27.19
N ARG A 42 -9.14 -15.80 26.20
CA ARG A 42 -10.51 -15.39 25.88
C ARG A 42 -11.55 -16.50 25.96
N SER A 43 -12.36 -16.42 27.02
CA SER A 43 -13.70 -17.02 27.14
C SER A 43 -14.83 -15.98 27.30
N SER A 44 -14.58 -14.67 27.37
CA SER A 44 -15.67 -13.67 27.35
C SER A 44 -15.21 -12.23 27.04
N PHE A 45 -16.20 -11.42 26.67
CA PHE A 45 -16.19 -10.05 26.13
C PHE A 45 -15.44 -8.98 26.96
N ALA A 46 -14.68 -8.09 26.30
CA ALA A 46 -14.64 -6.61 26.43
C ALA A 46 -13.27 -5.93 26.05
N THR A 47 -13.36 -5.01 25.07
CA THR A 47 -12.76 -3.66 24.85
C THR A 47 -11.24 -3.29 24.94
N LEU A 48 -10.78 -2.71 23.80
CA LEU A 48 -9.71 -1.74 23.38
C LEU A 48 -8.28 -1.62 24.00
N ASN A 49 -7.25 -1.51 23.12
CA ASN A 49 -6.47 -0.28 22.80
C ASN A 49 -5.28 -0.55 21.81
N GLY A 50 -4.97 0.38 20.89
CA GLY A 50 -3.90 0.28 19.87
C GLY A 50 -2.49 0.65 20.39
N ILE A 51 -1.38 0.66 19.64
CA ILE A 51 -1.08 0.71 18.19
C ILE A 51 0.38 0.24 17.94
N LEU A 52 0.75 -0.33 16.77
CA LEU A 52 1.96 0.06 15.98
C LEU A 52 1.96 -0.53 14.55
N ARG A 53 2.68 0.13 13.63
CA ARG A 53 2.39 0.26 12.20
C ARG A 53 2.51 -1.03 11.35
N THR A 54 1.33 -1.46 10.89
CA THR A 54 0.93 -2.24 9.69
C THR A 54 -0.59 -1.97 9.54
N ARG A 55 -0.97 -0.68 9.48
CA ARG A 55 -2.23 -0.18 10.07
C ARG A 55 -3.52 -0.54 9.33
N GLY A 56 -3.51 -0.96 8.06
CA GLY A 56 -4.75 -1.29 7.35
C GLY A 56 -5.41 -2.59 7.84
N VAL A 57 -4.64 -3.69 7.86
CA VAL A 57 -5.14 -5.05 8.15
C VAL A 57 -5.66 -5.17 9.59
N THR A 58 -4.99 -4.54 10.55
CA THR A 58 -5.38 -4.57 11.97
C THR A 58 -6.67 -3.78 12.24
N ILE A 59 -6.88 -2.65 11.56
CA ILE A 59 -8.13 -1.89 11.68
C ILE A 59 -9.30 -2.71 11.12
N ILE A 60 -9.12 -3.35 9.96
CA ILE A 60 -10.16 -4.20 9.38
C ILE A 60 -10.47 -5.39 10.30
N LYS A 61 -9.45 -6.05 10.85
CA LYS A 61 -9.65 -7.15 11.81
C LYS A 61 -10.45 -6.70 13.03
N ASN A 62 -10.17 -5.52 13.57
CA ASN A 62 -10.93 -4.97 14.70
C ASN A 62 -12.37 -4.61 14.30
N LEU A 63 -12.59 -4.08 13.10
CA LEU A 63 -13.94 -3.82 12.59
C LEU A 63 -14.74 -5.10 12.38
N ILE A 64 -14.15 -6.17 11.85
CA ILE A 64 -14.78 -7.51 11.74
C ILE A 64 -15.22 -8.00 13.13
N ILE A 65 -14.31 -7.92 14.11
CA ILE A 65 -14.58 -8.37 15.48
C ILE A 65 -15.69 -7.54 16.14
N VAL A 66 -15.63 -6.21 16.03
CA VAL A 66 -16.58 -5.30 16.68
C VAL A 66 -17.94 -5.30 15.98
N SER A 67 -17.97 -5.41 14.65
CA SER A 67 -19.21 -5.46 13.87
C SER A 67 -19.87 -6.84 13.85
N ASN A 68 -19.16 -7.88 14.32
CA ASN A 68 -19.51 -9.29 14.13
C ASN A 68 -19.83 -9.62 12.65
N ARG A 69 -19.25 -8.89 11.69
CA ARG A 69 -19.44 -9.12 10.26
C ARG A 69 -18.18 -9.71 9.66
N ARG A 70 -18.36 -10.75 8.85
CA ARG A 70 -17.29 -11.29 8.01
C ARG A 70 -17.09 -10.38 6.79
N LEU A 71 -16.03 -9.58 6.80
CA LEU A 71 -15.60 -8.84 5.62
C LEU A 71 -14.81 -9.78 4.72
N GLU A 72 -15.27 -9.94 3.48
CA GLU A 72 -14.55 -10.61 2.41
C GLU A 72 -14.34 -9.56 1.32
N SER A 73 -13.07 -9.27 0.99
CA SER A 73 -12.75 -8.39 -0.13
C SER A 73 -12.63 -9.22 -1.40
N ARG A 74 -13.16 -8.71 -2.51
CA ARG A 74 -12.92 -9.30 -3.83
C ARG A 74 -11.57 -8.88 -4.38
N ASP A 75 -11.25 -7.59 -4.26
CA ASP A 75 -10.01 -7.00 -4.77
C ASP A 75 -9.40 -6.11 -3.67
N VAL A 76 -8.08 -6.08 -3.56
CA VAL A 76 -7.35 -5.24 -2.59
C VAL A 76 -6.22 -4.53 -3.32
N THR A 77 -6.26 -3.20 -3.32
CA THR A 77 -5.15 -2.38 -3.83
C THR A 77 -4.18 -1.99 -2.73
N CYS A 78 -2.90 -2.31 -2.87
CA CYS A 78 -1.89 -1.96 -1.88
C CYS A 78 -0.54 -1.54 -2.48
N ASP A 79 0.40 -1.18 -1.61
CA ASP A 79 1.75 -0.79 -1.96
C ASP A 79 2.65 -2.03 -2.09
N PHE A 80 3.74 -1.92 -2.86
CA PHE A 80 4.68 -3.02 -3.10
C PHE A 80 5.56 -3.34 -1.88
N GLU A 81 4.95 -3.95 -0.88
CA GLU A 81 5.61 -4.48 0.30
C GLU A 81 5.21 -5.93 0.50
N LEU A 82 6.16 -6.86 0.36
CA LEU A 82 5.89 -8.30 0.48
C LEU A 82 5.21 -8.67 1.80
N ALA A 83 5.57 -8.00 2.91
CA ALA A 83 4.93 -8.21 4.19
C ALA A 83 3.45 -7.77 4.19
N LEU A 84 3.14 -6.66 3.52
CA LEU A 84 1.77 -6.17 3.37
C LEU A 84 0.95 -7.09 2.46
N ILE A 85 1.50 -7.47 1.30
CA ILE A 85 0.88 -8.42 0.37
C ILE A 85 0.56 -9.73 1.09
N ASN A 86 1.54 -10.31 1.80
CA ASN A 86 1.33 -11.53 2.56
C ASN A 86 0.29 -11.35 3.68
N ALA A 87 0.26 -10.22 4.37
CA ALA A 87 -0.75 -9.95 5.38
C ALA A 87 -2.16 -9.86 4.78
N VAL A 88 -2.29 -9.25 3.60
CA VAL A 88 -3.56 -9.17 2.85
C VAL A 88 -4.01 -10.56 2.42
N ILE A 89 -3.13 -11.36 1.79
CA ILE A 89 -3.48 -12.73 1.34
C ILE A 89 -3.88 -13.61 2.52
N ASN A 90 -3.18 -13.52 3.66
CA ASN A 90 -3.54 -14.28 4.86
C ASN A 90 -4.92 -13.86 5.42
N GLN A 91 -5.24 -12.56 5.35
CA GLN A 91 -6.49 -12.02 5.89
C GLN A 91 -7.68 -12.23 4.92
N PHE A 92 -7.41 -12.17 3.62
CA PHE A 92 -8.39 -12.34 2.54
C PHE A 92 -7.84 -13.31 1.48
N PRO A 93 -7.87 -14.63 1.74
CA PRO A 93 -7.26 -15.62 0.85
C PRO A 93 -7.90 -15.70 -0.54
N ARG A 94 -9.12 -15.16 -0.70
CA ARG A 94 -9.86 -15.11 -1.96
C ARG A 94 -9.78 -13.76 -2.66
N ALA A 95 -9.12 -12.77 -2.05
CA ALA A 95 -8.99 -11.46 -2.66
C ALA A 95 -7.91 -11.47 -3.75
N ASN A 96 -8.19 -10.82 -4.87
CA ASN A 96 -7.16 -10.46 -5.81
C ASN A 96 -6.35 -9.30 -5.23
N VAL A 97 -5.03 -9.47 -5.15
CA VAL A 97 -4.14 -8.37 -4.77
C VAL A 97 -3.69 -7.65 -6.04
N VAL A 98 -3.97 -6.36 -6.10
CA VAL A 98 -3.63 -5.49 -7.23
C VAL A 98 -2.71 -4.40 -6.70
N ASP A 99 -1.51 -4.29 -7.23
CA ASP A 99 -0.59 -3.26 -6.78
C ASP A 99 -0.91 -1.91 -7.42
N CYS A 100 -0.64 -0.84 -6.66
CA CYS A 100 -0.91 0.53 -7.06
C CYS A 100 0.05 1.01 -8.17
N LEU A 101 -0.47 1.41 -9.34
CA LEU A 101 0.31 2.00 -10.44
C LEU A 101 1.06 3.26 -10.00
N PHE A 102 0.45 4.09 -9.15
CA PHE A 102 1.11 5.29 -8.64
C PHE A 102 2.38 4.92 -7.85
N HIS A 103 2.30 3.95 -6.93
CA HIS A 103 3.46 3.48 -6.18
C HIS A 103 4.48 2.74 -7.05
N TRP A 104 4.03 2.01 -8.06
CA TRP A 104 4.92 1.40 -9.06
C TRP A 104 5.75 2.48 -9.78
N LYS A 105 5.08 3.49 -10.36
CA LYS A 105 5.74 4.63 -11.02
C LYS A 105 6.65 5.38 -10.06
N GLN A 106 6.21 5.60 -8.83
CA GLN A 106 7.01 6.28 -7.80
C GLN A 106 8.29 5.51 -7.46
N ALA A 107 8.22 4.18 -7.33
CA ALA A 107 9.39 3.33 -7.07
C ALA A 107 10.39 3.39 -8.24
N LEU A 108 9.90 3.31 -9.49
CA LEU A 108 10.72 3.44 -10.68
C LEU A 108 11.37 4.84 -10.79
N HIS A 109 10.61 5.89 -10.49
CA HIS A 109 11.09 7.27 -10.45
C HIS A 109 12.22 7.44 -9.43
N ARG A 110 12.03 6.96 -8.20
CA ARG A 110 13.08 6.98 -7.16
C ARG A 110 14.32 6.21 -7.60
N LYS A 111 14.15 5.05 -8.27
CA LYS A 111 15.31 4.30 -8.75
C LYS A 111 16.09 5.03 -9.83
N MET A 112 15.41 5.70 -10.76
CA MET A 112 16.08 6.50 -11.78
C MET A 112 16.81 7.71 -11.18
N LEU A 113 16.24 8.37 -10.16
CA LEU A 113 16.90 9.44 -9.41
C LEU A 113 18.17 8.94 -8.70
N ASP A 114 18.08 7.80 -8.02
CA ASP A 114 19.20 7.15 -7.32
C ASP A 114 20.36 6.83 -8.28
N LEU A 115 20.06 6.45 -9.52
CA LEU A 115 21.06 6.21 -10.57
C LEU A 115 21.57 7.50 -11.24
N GLY A 116 21.07 8.67 -10.83
CA GLY A 116 21.47 9.97 -11.37
C GLY A 116 21.03 10.20 -12.81
N ILE A 117 19.86 9.68 -13.21
CA ILE A 117 19.20 10.04 -14.48
C ILE A 117 18.60 11.44 -14.32
N SER A 118 18.70 12.29 -15.35
CA SER A 118 18.21 13.67 -15.25
C SER A 118 16.71 13.73 -15.01
N ARG A 119 16.27 14.72 -14.22
CA ARG A 119 14.84 14.92 -13.92
C ARG A 119 14.00 15.11 -15.18
N GLU A 120 14.54 15.80 -16.17
CA GLU A 120 13.88 15.99 -17.47
C GLU A 120 13.62 14.65 -18.17
N LYS A 121 14.63 13.78 -18.23
CA LYS A 121 14.49 12.44 -18.82
C LYS A 121 13.52 11.58 -18.03
N ILE A 122 13.59 11.62 -16.70
CA ILE A 122 12.65 10.91 -15.82
C ILE A 122 11.21 11.39 -16.07
N PHE A 123 11.00 12.70 -16.15
CA PHE A 123 9.69 13.29 -16.44
C PHE A 123 9.14 12.80 -17.79
N TYR A 124 9.97 12.80 -18.83
CA TYR A 124 9.60 12.26 -20.14
C TYR A 124 9.21 10.78 -20.08
N VAL A 125 10.00 9.93 -19.40
CA VAL A 125 9.77 8.49 -19.27
C VAL A 125 8.53 8.16 -18.43
N MET A 126 8.14 9.04 -17.50
CA MET A 126 6.97 8.86 -16.63
C MET A 126 5.64 9.25 -17.27
N LYS A 127 5.67 9.92 -18.43
CA LYS A 127 4.46 10.27 -19.19
C LYS A 127 3.64 9.01 -19.53
N PRO A 128 2.30 9.12 -19.61
CA PRO A 128 1.46 8.04 -20.11
C PRO A 128 1.90 7.56 -21.49
N GLY A 129 1.82 6.24 -21.72
CA GLY A 129 2.22 5.62 -22.99
C GLY A 129 3.73 5.43 -23.15
N LYS A 130 4.51 5.59 -22.08
CA LYS A 130 5.95 5.34 -22.05
C LYS A 130 6.23 4.10 -21.21
N LEU A 131 6.78 4.26 -20.01
CA LEU A 131 7.16 3.14 -19.15
C LEU A 131 5.95 2.29 -18.71
N ASP A 132 4.78 2.91 -18.59
CA ASP A 132 3.54 2.24 -18.18
C ASP A 132 2.91 1.36 -19.26
N VAL A 133 3.42 1.40 -20.50
CA VAL A 133 3.06 0.41 -21.54
C VAL A 133 3.38 -1.01 -21.08
N LEU A 134 4.46 -1.19 -20.30
CA LEU A 134 4.81 -2.50 -19.73
C LEU A 134 3.71 -3.09 -18.84
N THR A 135 2.83 -2.24 -18.32
CA THR A 135 1.71 -2.69 -17.49
C THR A 135 0.56 -3.23 -18.31
N ILE A 136 0.46 -2.95 -19.61
CA ILE A 136 -0.75 -3.23 -20.42
C ILE A 136 -0.51 -4.21 -21.55
N ILE A 137 0.74 -4.41 -21.96
CA ILE A 137 1.13 -5.44 -22.93
C ILE A 137 1.02 -6.85 -22.32
N PRO A 138 0.92 -7.91 -23.15
CA PRO A 138 0.98 -9.29 -22.69
C PRO A 138 2.17 -9.54 -21.76
N ALA A 139 1.91 -10.14 -20.59
CA ALA A 139 2.94 -10.35 -19.57
C ALA A 139 4.12 -11.20 -20.06
N ASP A 140 3.82 -12.16 -20.94
CA ASP A 140 4.78 -13.03 -21.62
C ASP A 140 5.67 -12.29 -22.63
N GLU A 141 5.24 -11.15 -23.16
CA GLU A 141 6.01 -10.32 -24.07
C GLU A 141 6.86 -9.25 -23.35
N VAL A 142 6.62 -9.01 -22.06
CA VAL A 142 7.28 -7.93 -21.29
C VAL A 142 8.80 -8.00 -21.40
N LEU A 143 9.40 -9.17 -21.16
CA LEU A 143 10.85 -9.33 -21.06
C LEU A 143 11.59 -9.26 -22.40
N ASP A 144 10.88 -9.45 -23.51
CA ASP A 144 11.45 -9.42 -24.86
C ASP A 144 10.98 -8.19 -25.64
N LYS A 145 9.95 -8.34 -26.49
CA LYS A 145 9.35 -7.26 -27.29
C LYS A 145 9.01 -6.02 -26.45
N GLY A 146 8.45 -6.20 -25.25
CA GLY A 146 8.08 -5.13 -24.32
C GLY A 146 9.24 -4.21 -23.95
N LEU A 147 10.32 -4.76 -23.41
CA LEU A 147 11.51 -3.99 -23.04
C LEU A 147 12.17 -3.33 -24.26
N ARG A 148 12.22 -4.02 -25.41
CA ARG A 148 12.78 -3.47 -26.64
C ARG A 148 12.00 -2.26 -27.14
N TYR A 149 10.67 -2.37 -27.17
CA TYR A 149 9.78 -1.28 -27.56
C TYR A 149 9.92 -0.08 -26.61
N VAL A 150 9.87 -0.31 -25.29
CA VAL A 150 9.94 0.80 -24.35
C VAL A 150 11.30 1.50 -24.42
N ARG A 151 12.39 0.76 -24.61
CA ARG A 151 13.72 1.34 -24.79
C ARG A 151 13.82 2.19 -26.06
N SER A 152 13.15 1.81 -27.15
CA SER A 152 13.17 2.60 -28.39
C SER A 152 12.43 3.93 -28.24
N ILE A 153 11.28 3.95 -27.55
CA ILE A 153 10.47 5.18 -27.39
C ILE A 153 11.02 6.14 -26.32
N ILE A 154 11.77 5.62 -25.34
CA ILE A 154 12.37 6.46 -24.30
C ILE A 154 13.75 6.99 -24.67
N ASP A 155 14.39 6.41 -25.69
CA ASP A 155 15.78 6.66 -26.10
C ASP A 155 16.76 6.61 -24.91
N ASP A 156 17.20 5.41 -24.56
CA ASP A 156 18.10 5.18 -23.43
C ASP A 156 19.62 5.27 -23.80
N SER A 157 19.94 5.82 -24.97
CA SER A 157 21.30 5.86 -25.54
C SER A 157 22.29 6.75 -24.76
N GLY A 158 21.88 7.95 -24.34
CA GLY A 158 22.74 8.97 -23.72
C GLY A 158 23.26 8.68 -22.30
N ALA A 159 22.92 7.52 -21.71
CA ALA A 159 23.39 7.12 -20.39
C ALA A 159 23.41 5.60 -20.21
N LYS A 160 23.94 4.88 -21.21
CA LYS A 160 23.84 3.41 -21.36
C LYS A 160 24.14 2.62 -20.08
N THR A 161 25.15 3.00 -19.30
CA THR A 161 25.49 2.31 -18.03
C THR A 161 24.40 2.47 -16.97
N LYS A 162 23.87 3.68 -16.79
CA LYS A 162 22.78 3.97 -15.84
C LYS A 162 21.51 3.24 -16.23
N TRP A 163 21.15 3.30 -17.52
CA TRP A 163 19.97 2.62 -18.06
C TRP A 163 20.08 1.10 -17.99
N ASN A 164 21.23 0.52 -18.34
CA ASN A 164 21.46 -0.91 -18.17
C ASN A 164 21.30 -1.34 -16.70
N THR A 165 21.75 -0.51 -15.76
CA THR A 165 21.60 -0.77 -14.33
C THR A 165 20.13 -0.67 -13.91
N PHE A 166 19.41 0.33 -14.40
CA PHE A 166 17.97 0.49 -14.20
C PHE A 166 17.20 -0.73 -14.71
N TRP A 167 17.44 -1.19 -15.93
CA TRP A 167 16.73 -2.33 -16.51
C TRP A 167 17.06 -3.65 -15.83
N LYS A 168 18.31 -3.87 -15.43
CA LYS A 168 18.68 -5.03 -14.59
C LYS A 168 17.92 -5.01 -13.27
N HIS A 169 17.81 -3.83 -12.64
CA HIS A 169 17.01 -3.66 -11.43
C HIS A 169 15.51 -3.90 -11.71
N PHE A 170 14.98 -3.36 -12.80
CA PHE A 170 13.58 -3.51 -13.21
C PHE A 170 13.21 -5.00 -13.32
N VAL A 171 13.95 -5.76 -14.12
CA VAL A 171 13.70 -7.21 -14.29
C VAL A 171 13.79 -7.93 -12.95
N ARG A 172 14.83 -7.65 -12.15
CA ARG A 172 14.98 -8.30 -10.84
C ARG A 172 13.82 -8.00 -9.89
N GLN A 173 13.33 -6.75 -9.84
CA GLN A 173 12.26 -6.38 -8.92
C GLN A 173 10.87 -6.77 -9.42
N TRP A 174 10.56 -6.44 -10.67
CA TRP A 174 9.18 -6.47 -11.17
C TRP A 174 8.81 -7.74 -11.91
N THR A 175 9.77 -8.60 -12.23
CA THR A 175 9.46 -9.89 -12.89
C THR A 175 9.99 -11.10 -12.14
N LYS A 176 10.84 -10.90 -11.12
CA LYS A 176 11.39 -11.99 -10.29
C LYS A 176 10.96 -11.91 -8.83
N ARG A 177 11.00 -10.71 -8.22
CA ARG A 177 10.60 -10.52 -6.82
C ARG A 177 9.09 -10.38 -6.67
N TYR A 178 8.48 -9.59 -7.54
CA TYR A 178 7.03 -9.44 -7.60
C TYR A 178 6.49 -10.17 -8.84
N ASP A 179 5.42 -10.92 -8.64
CA ASP A 179 4.73 -11.60 -9.73
C ASP A 179 4.04 -10.58 -10.64
N MET A 180 4.07 -10.80 -11.95
CA MET A 180 3.48 -9.86 -12.90
C MET A 180 1.95 -9.77 -12.79
N SER A 181 1.28 -10.80 -12.26
CA SER A 181 -0.17 -10.74 -11.97
C SER A 181 -0.55 -9.65 -10.98
N LEU A 182 0.40 -9.18 -10.16
CA LEU A 182 0.15 -8.12 -9.19
C LEU A 182 0.12 -6.73 -9.83
N TRP A 183 0.76 -6.50 -10.98
CA TRP A 183 0.89 -5.14 -11.54
C TRP A 183 0.61 -5.01 -13.05
N ASN A 184 0.63 -6.12 -13.79
CA ASN A 184 0.34 -6.15 -15.22
C ASN A 184 -1.18 -6.33 -15.46
N VAL A 185 -1.78 -5.31 -16.05
CA VAL A 185 -3.18 -5.20 -16.46
C VAL A 185 -3.59 -6.30 -17.43
N SER A 186 -2.75 -6.65 -18.40
CA SER A 186 -3.08 -7.74 -19.33
C SER A 186 -3.25 -9.06 -18.58
N GLN A 187 -2.38 -9.32 -17.59
CA GLN A 187 -2.46 -10.50 -16.75
C GLN A 187 -3.68 -10.47 -15.83
N MET A 188 -3.99 -9.30 -15.25
CA MET A 188 -5.20 -9.12 -14.44
C MET A 188 -6.47 -9.39 -15.23
N ARG A 189 -6.55 -8.90 -16.48
CA ARG A 189 -7.67 -9.17 -17.39
C ARG A 189 -7.79 -10.65 -17.71
N ARG A 190 -6.68 -11.31 -18.05
CA ARG A 190 -6.64 -12.78 -18.28
C ARG A 190 -7.14 -13.56 -17.05
N ASN A 191 -6.88 -13.04 -15.85
CA ASN A 191 -7.30 -13.64 -14.58
C ASN A 191 -8.70 -13.19 -14.10
N ASN A 192 -9.46 -12.45 -14.91
CA ASN A 192 -10.79 -11.91 -14.55
C ASN A 192 -10.80 -11.02 -13.29
N VAL A 193 -9.72 -10.28 -13.05
CA VAL A 193 -9.63 -9.32 -11.94
C VAL A 193 -10.26 -7.98 -12.37
N SER A 194 -11.27 -7.52 -11.62
CA SER A 194 -11.97 -6.27 -11.90
C SER A 194 -11.10 -5.08 -11.51
N MET A 195 -10.56 -4.36 -12.49
CA MET A 195 -9.76 -3.17 -12.26
C MET A 195 -10.63 -1.94 -11.99
N VAL A 196 -11.11 -1.80 -10.75
CA VAL A 196 -11.92 -0.64 -10.35
C VAL A 196 -11.06 0.61 -10.15
N ASN A 197 -9.82 0.45 -9.67
CA ASN A 197 -8.88 1.54 -9.49
C ASN A 197 -7.43 1.03 -9.50
N ARG A 198 -6.51 1.75 -10.15
CA ARG A 198 -5.06 1.48 -10.15
C ARG A 198 -4.27 2.47 -9.30
N THR A 199 -4.96 3.31 -8.54
CA THR A 199 -4.37 4.27 -7.62
C THR A 199 -5.00 4.15 -6.24
N ASN A 200 -4.20 4.35 -5.19
CA ASN A 200 -4.67 4.50 -3.83
C ASN A 200 -4.85 5.98 -3.43
N ASN A 201 -4.94 6.91 -4.38
CA ASN A 201 -5.16 8.34 -4.15
C ASN A 201 -6.33 8.62 -3.16
N PRO A 202 -7.46 7.89 -3.18
CA PRO A 202 -8.51 8.08 -2.18
C PRO A 202 -8.03 7.76 -0.76
N LEU A 203 -7.24 6.69 -0.58
CA LEU A 203 -6.67 6.31 0.72
C LEU A 203 -5.59 7.29 1.15
N GLU A 204 -4.75 7.77 0.24
CA GLU A 204 -3.77 8.81 0.54
C GLU A 204 -4.44 10.13 0.93
N LYS A 205 -5.49 10.54 0.21
CA LYS A 205 -6.30 11.71 0.54
C LYS A 205 -6.91 11.54 1.93
N TYR A 206 -7.56 10.42 2.19
CA TYR A 206 -8.11 10.12 3.50
C TYR A 206 -7.05 10.20 4.61
N ASN A 207 -5.87 9.60 4.39
CA ASN A 207 -4.78 9.66 5.36
C ASN A 207 -4.30 11.10 5.61
N ARG A 208 -4.25 11.95 4.58
CA ARG A 208 -3.90 13.37 4.73
C ARG A 208 -4.96 14.15 5.48
N ASP A 209 -6.24 13.99 5.11
CA ASP A 209 -7.35 14.68 5.75
C ASP A 209 -7.47 14.26 7.23
N PHE A 210 -7.35 12.96 7.50
CA PHE A 210 -7.35 12.43 8.86
C PHE A 210 -6.13 12.89 9.66
N ALA A 211 -4.94 12.95 9.05
CA ALA A 211 -3.77 13.52 9.71
C ALA A 211 -3.94 15.00 10.03
N ALA A 212 -4.61 15.77 9.17
CA ALA A 212 -4.94 17.17 9.43
C ALA A 212 -5.91 17.30 10.62
N LEU A 213 -6.91 16.41 10.75
CA LEU A 213 -7.79 16.35 11.91
C LEU A 213 -7.05 16.03 13.23
N LEU A 214 -5.99 15.24 13.16
CA LEU A 214 -5.19 14.89 14.33
C LEU A 214 -4.29 16.03 14.82
N GLY A 215 -3.93 16.98 13.95
CA GLY A 215 -3.14 18.17 14.26
C GLY A 215 -1.70 17.92 14.72
N ALA A 216 -1.28 16.66 14.89
CA ALA A 216 0.05 16.27 15.34
C ALA A 216 0.49 14.92 14.72
N PRO A 217 1.80 14.72 14.44
CA PRO A 217 2.32 13.46 13.90
C PRO A 217 2.15 12.24 14.83
N HIS A 218 2.15 12.50 16.14
CA HIS A 218 2.06 11.50 17.21
C HIS A 218 1.00 11.90 18.23
N PRO A 219 -0.29 11.86 17.85
CA PRO A 219 -1.37 12.26 18.76
C PRO A 219 -1.45 11.26 19.92
N GLY A 220 -1.74 11.79 21.11
CA GLY A 220 -2.12 10.95 22.24
C GLY A 220 -3.38 10.13 21.94
N LEU A 221 -3.58 9.03 22.66
CA LEU A 221 -4.70 8.11 22.41
C LEU A 221 -6.07 8.80 22.45
N LEU A 222 -6.27 9.76 23.36
CA LEU A 222 -7.51 10.52 23.48
C LEU A 222 -7.74 11.42 22.26
N THR A 223 -6.72 12.16 21.82
CA THR A 223 -6.78 12.98 20.60
C THR A 223 -7.11 12.13 19.37
N PHE A 224 -6.46 10.97 19.23
CA PHE A 224 -6.75 10.04 18.15
C PHE A 224 -8.20 9.54 18.19
N THR A 225 -8.67 9.13 19.37
CA THR A 225 -10.03 8.61 19.55
C THR A 225 -11.08 9.69 19.28
N GLY A 226 -10.84 10.93 19.72
CA GLY A 226 -11.69 12.07 19.45
C GLY A 226 -11.83 12.35 17.95
N ALA A 227 -10.70 12.43 17.24
CA ALA A 227 -10.69 12.64 15.79
C ALA A 227 -11.39 11.49 15.04
N ALA A 228 -11.14 10.24 15.42
CA ALA A 228 -11.80 9.08 14.82
C ALA A 228 -13.32 9.09 15.01
N LYS A 229 -13.81 9.50 16.18
CA LYS A 229 -15.25 9.65 16.45
C LYS A 229 -15.87 10.77 15.61
N ALA A 230 -15.20 11.92 15.52
CA ALA A 230 -15.67 13.05 14.72
C ALA A 230 -15.77 12.68 13.24
N GLU A 231 -14.75 12.01 12.69
CA GLU A 231 -14.74 11.52 11.31
C GLU A 231 -15.89 10.53 11.06
N ALA A 232 -16.08 9.56 11.96
CA ALA A 232 -17.16 8.59 11.85
C ALA A 232 -18.55 9.26 11.87
N ALA A 233 -18.75 10.25 12.74
CA ALA A 233 -19.99 11.02 12.79
C ALA A 233 -20.26 11.77 11.48
N THR A 234 -19.24 12.41 10.89
CA THR A 234 -19.35 13.07 9.57
C THR A 234 -19.80 12.10 8.48
N TYR A 235 -19.21 10.90 8.42
CA TYR A 235 -19.61 9.88 7.44
C TYR A 235 -21.05 9.38 7.64
N VAL A 236 -21.47 9.17 8.89
CA VAL A 236 -22.85 8.74 9.19
C VAL A 236 -23.85 9.82 8.74
N THR A 237 -23.55 11.10 9.00
CA THR A 237 -24.37 12.22 8.54
C THR A 237 -24.44 12.27 7.02
N LEU A 238 -23.31 12.18 6.31
CA LEU A 238 -23.25 12.14 4.84
C LEU A 238 -24.12 11.02 4.26
N LEU A 239 -24.02 9.80 4.79
CA LEU A 239 -24.85 8.68 4.36
C LEU A 239 -26.34 8.92 4.63
N GLY A 240 -26.65 9.53 5.77
CA GLY A 240 -27.99 9.98 6.10
C GLY A 240 -28.51 11.00 5.08
N ASP A 241 -27.72 12.02 4.75
CA ASP A 241 -28.09 13.07 3.82
C ASP A 241 -28.31 12.53 2.40
N ILE A 242 -27.46 11.63 1.93
CA ILE A 242 -27.63 10.92 0.65
C ILE A 242 -28.93 10.13 0.64
N LYS A 243 -29.20 9.34 1.71
CA LYS A 243 -30.41 8.52 1.81
C LYS A 243 -31.70 9.36 1.77
N HIS A 244 -31.67 10.57 2.32
CA HIS A 244 -32.81 11.49 2.33
C HIS A 244 -32.81 12.49 1.16
N GLY A 245 -31.90 12.34 0.19
CA GLY A 245 -31.81 13.23 -0.97
C GLY A 245 -31.35 14.66 -0.66
N ARG A 246 -30.78 14.91 0.52
CA ARG A 246 -30.20 16.22 0.89
C ARG A 246 -28.82 16.44 0.27
N GLN A 247 -28.13 15.37 -0.10
CA GLN A 247 -26.88 15.41 -0.85
C GLN A 247 -26.86 14.36 -1.95
N ASN A 248 -26.13 14.64 -3.03
CA ASN A 248 -25.88 13.67 -4.10
C ASN A 248 -24.71 12.75 -3.74
N LEU A 249 -24.71 11.54 -4.30
CA LEU A 249 -23.57 10.65 -4.24
C LEU A 249 -22.31 11.33 -4.81
N PRO A 250 -21.13 11.15 -4.19
CA PRO A 250 -19.88 11.62 -4.75
C PRO A 250 -19.68 11.06 -6.16
N VAL A 251 -19.41 11.95 -7.13
CA VAL A 251 -19.12 11.53 -8.50
C VAL A 251 -17.68 11.05 -8.55
N HIS A 252 -17.49 9.76 -8.82
CA HIS A 252 -16.18 9.17 -9.04
C HIS A 252 -15.80 9.24 -10.52
N ALA A 253 -14.51 9.44 -10.81
CA ALA A 253 -13.99 9.36 -12.17
C ALA A 253 -14.29 7.96 -12.75
N ARG A 254 -14.66 7.91 -14.03
CA ARG A 254 -14.88 6.63 -14.72
C ARG A 254 -13.56 5.83 -14.74
N SER A 255 -13.68 4.51 -14.64
CA SER A 255 -12.56 3.61 -14.88
C SER A 255 -12.05 3.82 -16.31
N VAL A 256 -10.73 4.02 -16.46
CA VAL A 256 -10.11 4.15 -17.77
C VAL A 256 -9.85 2.74 -18.32
N GLU A 257 -10.44 2.42 -19.45
CA GLU A 257 -10.04 1.24 -20.23
C GLU A 257 -8.71 1.55 -20.90
N VAL A 258 -7.70 0.73 -20.62
CA VAL A 258 -6.37 0.89 -21.21
C VAL A 258 -6.17 -0.14 -22.29
N GLU A 259 -5.92 0.27 -23.52
CA GLU A 259 -5.69 -0.63 -24.65
C GLU A 259 -4.20 -0.72 -24.99
N VAL A 260 -3.79 -1.84 -25.58
CA VAL A 260 -2.43 -2.02 -26.06
C VAL A 260 -2.21 -1.05 -27.24
N PRO A 261 -1.16 -0.21 -27.22
CA PRO A 261 -0.92 0.74 -28.31
C PRO A 261 -0.75 0.04 -29.67
N GLU A 262 -1.30 0.61 -30.73
CA GLU A 262 -1.15 0.08 -32.09
C GLU A 262 0.33 0.04 -32.51
N GLU A 263 1.11 1.06 -32.10
CA GLU A 263 2.53 1.13 -32.39
C GLU A 263 3.32 0.01 -31.72
N TYR A 264 2.87 -0.47 -30.55
CA TYR A 264 3.44 -1.66 -29.92
C TYR A 264 3.10 -2.91 -30.73
N THR A 265 1.87 -3.04 -31.20
CA THR A 265 1.43 -4.19 -32.01
C THR A 265 2.26 -4.30 -33.28
N ALA A 266 2.48 -3.17 -33.96
CA ALA A 266 3.30 -3.08 -35.17
C ALA A 266 4.81 -3.20 -34.94
N PHE A 267 5.29 -3.04 -33.70
CA PHE A 267 6.71 -3.12 -33.38
C PHE A 267 7.25 -4.55 -33.54
N GLN A 268 8.32 -4.70 -34.33
CA GLN A 268 9.04 -5.96 -34.54
C GLN A 268 10.30 -5.99 -33.71
#